data_AF-A0A438HU22-F1
#
_entry.id   AF-A0A438HU22-F1
#
_cell.length_a   1.000
_cell.length_b   1.000
_cell.length_c   1.000
_cell.angle_alpha   90.00
_cell.angle_beta   90.00
_cell.angle_gamma   90.00
#
_symmetry.space_group_name_H-M   'P 1'
#
loop_
_entity.id
_entity.type
_entity.pdbx_description
1 polymer ?
#
loop_
_entity_poly.entity_id
_entity_poly.type
_entity_poly.pdbx_seq_one_letter_code
_entity_poly.pdbx_strand_id
1 'polypeptide(L)' 'MASDASFSSTNDPITIPSLQSSLQYDHQIVITNYLTWSLQNQSLLEGYDLHHFIDDAHTPPPPTVTVTGVASLNPAYTT' A
#
# COMPACT_ATOMS: atom_id res chain seq x y z
N MET A 1 -61.87 5.70 -15.48
CA MET A 1 -60.89 6.45 -16.31
C MET A 1 -59.54 6.26 -15.64
N ALA A 2 -58.63 5.52 -16.26
CA ALA A 2 -57.31 5.20 -15.68
C ALA A 2 -56.35 6.37 -15.88
N SER A 3 -55.53 6.67 -14.88
CA SER A 3 -54.51 7.73 -14.89
C SER A 3 -53.31 7.28 -15.73
N ASP A 4 -53.01 8.04 -16.77
CA ASP A 4 -51.80 7.86 -17.60
C ASP A 4 -50.54 8.08 -16.76
N ALA A 5 -49.78 7.00 -16.53
CA ALA A 5 -48.42 7.10 -16.02
C ALA A 5 -47.49 7.45 -17.18
N SER A 6 -46.87 8.63 -17.11
CA SER A 6 -45.85 9.04 -18.08
C SER A 6 -44.54 8.30 -17.77
N PHE A 7 -44.13 7.39 -18.65
CA PHE A 7 -42.83 6.73 -18.53
C PHE A 7 -41.74 7.63 -19.09
N SER A 8 -40.72 7.90 -18.28
CA SER A 8 -39.52 8.65 -18.68
C SER A 8 -38.79 7.90 -19.81
N SER A 9 -38.50 8.59 -20.91
CA SER A 9 -37.77 8.06 -22.06
C SER A 9 -36.32 7.70 -21.69
N THR A 10 -35.92 6.47 -22.00
CA THR A 10 -34.63 5.82 -21.65
C THR A 10 -33.38 6.42 -22.32
N ASN A 11 -33.46 7.54 -23.03
CA ASN A 11 -32.36 8.00 -23.90
C ASN A 11 -31.65 9.29 -23.46
N ASP A 12 -31.96 9.84 -22.29
CA ASP A 12 -31.23 11.00 -21.76
C ASP A 12 -30.01 10.53 -20.94
N PRO A 13 -28.79 11.05 -21.20
CA PRO A 13 -27.63 10.74 -20.37
C PRO A 13 -27.87 11.26 -18.95
N ILE A 14 -28.04 10.32 -18.02
CA ILE A 14 -28.23 10.64 -16.61
C ILE A 14 -26.90 11.18 -16.06
N THR A 15 -26.75 12.51 -16.02
CA THR A 15 -25.69 13.15 -15.23
C THR A 15 -26.20 13.27 -13.80
N ILE A 16 -25.72 12.41 -12.88
CA ILE A 16 -26.00 12.55 -11.45
C ILE A 16 -24.77 13.18 -10.77
N PRO A 17 -24.81 14.48 -10.43
CA PRO A 17 -23.69 15.16 -9.77
C PRO A 17 -23.36 14.56 -8.40
N SER A 18 -24.36 14.02 -7.70
CA SER A 18 -24.19 13.49 -6.34
C SER A 18 -23.33 12.22 -6.29
N LEU A 19 -23.37 11.38 -7.33
CA LEU A 19 -22.54 10.17 -7.42
C LEU A 19 -21.07 10.53 -7.69
N GLN A 20 -20.81 11.57 -8.48
CA GLN A 20 -19.45 12.04 -8.75
C GLN A 20 -18.82 12.63 -7.47
N SER A 21 -19.58 13.41 -6.70
CA SER A 21 -19.08 13.99 -5.44
C SER A 21 -18.79 12.95 -4.36
N SER A 22 -19.61 11.89 -4.24
CA SER A 22 -19.39 10.85 -3.22
C SER A 22 -18.16 10.00 -3.55
N LEU A 23 -18.00 9.58 -4.80
CA LEU A 23 -16.81 8.81 -5.24
C LEU A 23 -15.51 9.63 -5.08
N GLN A 24 -15.57 10.94 -5.39
CA GLN A 24 -14.43 11.85 -5.21
C GLN A 24 -14.05 12.01 -3.73
N TYR A 25 -15.03 12.05 -2.83
CA TYR A 25 -14.80 12.14 -1.39
C TYR A 25 -14.19 10.85 -0.83
N ASP A 26 -14.73 9.70 -1.21
CA ASP A 26 -14.22 8.39 -0.79
C ASP A 26 -12.77 8.17 -1.25
N HIS A 27 -12.45 8.51 -2.50
CA HIS A 27 -11.07 8.45 -3.01
C HIS A 27 -10.11 9.35 -2.21
N GLN A 28 -10.54 10.56 -1.85
CA GLN A 28 -9.70 11.46 -1.05
C GLN A 28 -9.44 10.93 0.35
N ILE A 29 -10.43 10.32 1.00
CA ILE A 29 -10.25 9.68 2.30
C ILE A 29 -9.24 8.54 2.20
N VAL A 30 -9.38 7.66 1.19
CA VAL A 30 -8.47 6.52 0.99
C VAL A 30 -7.03 6.99 0.76
N ILE A 31 -6.83 7.97 -0.12
CA ILE A 31 -5.49 8.52 -0.39
C ILE A 31 -4.89 9.15 0.88
N THR A 32 -5.67 9.95 1.60
CA THR A 32 -5.19 10.63 2.82
C THR A 32 -4.82 9.64 3.92
N ASN A 33 -5.62 8.60 4.12
CA ASN A 33 -5.35 7.56 5.09
C ASN A 33 -4.07 6.78 4.72
N TYR A 34 -3.93 6.39 3.45
CA TYR A 34 -2.74 5.69 2.98
C TYR A 34 -1.47 6.54 3.14
N LEU A 35 -1.51 7.83 2.76
CA LEU A 35 -0.36 8.72 2.91
C LEU A 35 0.04 8.92 4.38
N THR A 36 -0.95 9.03 5.26
CA THR A 36 -0.71 9.20 6.70
C THR A 36 -0.09 7.94 7.28
N TRP A 37 -0.65 6.78 6.95
CA TRP A 37 -0.13 5.49 7.38
C TRP A 37 1.28 5.24 6.86
N SER A 38 1.56 5.53 5.59
CA SER A 38 2.89 5.32 5.01
C SER A 38 3.94 6.21 5.67
N LEU A 39 3.61 7.49 5.90
CA LEU A 39 4.51 8.43 6.57
C LEU A 39 4.80 8.00 8.01
N GLN A 40 3.77 7.57 8.75
CA GLN A 40 3.94 7.07 10.12
C GLN A 40 4.86 5.84 10.18
N ASN A 41 4.71 4.90 9.25
CA ASN A 41 5.59 3.74 9.18
C ASN A 41 7.03 4.16 8.87
N GLN A 42 7.24 5.04 7.89
CA GLN A 42 8.58 5.55 7.57
C GLN A 42 9.23 6.28 8.75
N SER A 43 8.50 7.14 9.46
CA SER A 43 9.01 7.83 10.63
C SER A 43 9.39 6.89 11.78
N LEU A 44 8.67 5.78 11.96
CA LEU A 44 9.05 4.74 12.91
C LEU A 44 10.35 4.04 12.48
N LEU A 45 10.43 3.65 11.20
CA LEU A 45 11.62 3.02 10.63
C LEU A 45 12.87 3.91 10.75
N GLU A 46 12.76 5.20 10.42
CA GLU A 46 13.85 6.17 10.60
C GLU A 46 14.17 6.42 12.07
N GLY A 47 13.15 6.58 12.92
CA GLY A 47 13.32 6.90 14.35
C GLY A 47 14.05 5.82 15.16
N TYR A 48 13.98 4.57 14.71
CA TYR A 48 14.71 3.45 15.31
C TYR A 48 16.01 3.08 14.57
N ASP A 49 16.44 3.88 13.58
CA ASP A 49 17.53 3.54 12.65
C ASP A 49 17.32 2.15 12.02
N LEU A 50 16.06 1.75 11.80
CA LEU A 50 15.72 0.45 11.23
C LEU A 50 15.66 0.45 9.71
N HIS A 51 15.69 1.64 9.11
CA HIS A 51 15.60 1.82 7.66
C HIS A 51 16.67 0.99 6.92
N HIS A 52 17.91 1.00 7.43
CA HIS A 52 19.03 0.28 6.83
C HIS A 52 18.87 -1.25 6.84
N PHE A 53 17.93 -1.82 7.57
CA PHE A 53 17.62 -3.26 7.55
C PHE A 53 16.58 -3.65 6.49
N ILE A 54 15.82 -2.68 5.96
CA ILE A 54 14.83 -2.89 4.89
C ILE A 54 15.44 -2.62 3.51
N ASP A 55 16.52 -1.84 3.48
CA ASP A 55 17.22 -1.48 2.26
C ASP A 55 17.97 -2.70 1.67
N ASP A 56 17.67 -3.04 0.41
CA ASP A 56 18.38 -4.09 -0.36
C ASP A 56 19.91 -3.84 -0.50
N ALA A 57 20.39 -2.69 -0.03
CA ALA A 57 21.80 -2.35 0.04
C ALA A 57 22.59 -3.25 1.01
N HIS A 58 21.93 -3.82 2.02
CA HIS A 58 22.54 -4.81 2.91
C HIS A 58 22.20 -6.22 2.45
N THR A 59 23.08 -6.81 1.65
CA THR A 59 23.02 -8.23 1.36
C THR A 59 23.17 -9.03 2.65
N PRO A 60 22.21 -9.92 2.98
CA PRO A 60 22.35 -10.82 4.10
C PRO A 60 23.67 -11.57 3.97
N PRO A 61 24.44 -11.72 5.06
CA PRO A 61 25.68 -12.46 4.99
C PRO A 61 25.40 -13.89 4.51
N PRO A 62 26.26 -14.51 3.69
CA PRO A 62 26.01 -15.85 3.20
C PRO A 62 25.88 -16.84 4.39
N PRO A 63 24.97 -17.84 4.33
CA PRO A 63 24.72 -18.77 5.43
C PRO A 63 25.92 -19.67 5.73
N THR A 64 26.84 -19.79 4.76
CA THR A 64 28.08 -20.54 4.87
C THR A 64 29.29 -19.65 4.56
N VAL A 65 30.36 -19.84 5.32
CA VAL A 65 31.68 -19.23 5.07
C VAL A 65 32.61 -20.35 4.62
N THR A 66 33.29 -20.16 3.48
CA THR A 66 34.30 -21.09 3.01
C THR A 66 35.67 -20.63 3.47
N VAL A 67 36.31 -21.39 4.36
CA VAL A 67 37.68 -21.13 4.83
C VAL A 67 38.55 -22.29 4.37
N THR A 68 39.56 -22.01 3.55
CA THR A 68 40.50 -23.03 3.03
C THR A 68 39.81 -24.19 2.30
N GLY A 69 38.70 -23.92 1.59
CA GLY A 69 37.94 -24.92 0.84
C GLY A 69 36.94 -25.74 1.65
N VAL A 70 36.85 -25.51 2.96
CA VAL A 70 35.84 -26.14 3.84
C VAL A 70 34.72 -25.13 4.09
N ALA A 71 33.49 -25.52 3.76
CA ALA A 71 32.30 -24.74 4.09
C ALA A 71 31.91 -24.99 5.55
N SER A 72 31.79 -23.91 6.33
CA SER A 72 31.28 -23.90 7.70
C SER A 72 30.05 -23.00 7.79
N LEU A 73 29.17 -23.25 8.76
CA LEU A 73 28.12 -22.32 9.14
C LEU A 73 28.72 -20.95 9.46
N ASN A 74 28.06 -19.90 9.00
CA ASN A 74 28.49 -18.54 9.29
C ASN A 74 28.22 -18.20 10.77
N PRO A 75 29.25 -17.81 11.55
CA PRO A 75 29.09 -17.44 12.97
C PRO A 75 28.11 -16.29 13.23
N ALA A 76 27.83 -15.45 12.22
CA ALA A 76 26.79 -14.42 12.31
C ALA A 76 25.37 -14.99 12.49
N TYR A 77 25.18 -16.30 12.31
CA TYR A 77 23.91 -17.02 12.45
C TYR A 77 23.83 -17.92 13.68
N THR A 78 24.84 -17.94 14.56
CA THR A 78 24.82 -18.73 15.79
C THR A 78 24.40 -17.86 16.98
N THR A 79 23.28 -18.24 17.63
CA THR A 79 22.77 -17.65 18.88
C THR A 79 23.50 -18.18 20.10
#